data_AF-A0A8J2VQU5-F1
#
_entry.id   AF-A0A8J2VQU5-F1
#
_cell.length_a   1.000
_cell.length_b   1.000
_cell.length_c   1.000
_cell.angle_alpha   90.00
_cell.angle_beta   90.00
_cell.angle_gamma   90.00
#
_symmetry.space_group_name_H-M   'P 1'
#
loop_
_entity.id
_entity.type
_entity.pdbx_description
1 polymer ?
#
loop_
_entity_poly.entity_id
_entity_poly.type
_entity_poly.pdbx_seq_one_letter_code
_entity_poly.pdbx_strand_id
1 'polypeptide(L)'
;MFRLVRSRVVTLRNTCRLNARWSCAVRRHERPRHRTVHTREEDQWSEVVHHPGYSLSCSPSHGSLAANTSAYFTVSVFAGTWGLYYDQIIIMVEELEPLVIDVWVEAVGSPLSFALRTRDSQWPVLW
;
A
#
# COMPACT_ATOMS: atom_id res chain seq x y z
N MET A 1 4.60 10.76 7.22
CA MET A 1 5.09 9.42 7.62
C MET A 1 3.96 8.42 7.41
N PHE A 2 4.15 7.43 6.53
CA PHE A 2 3.15 6.37 6.31
C PHE A 2 3.23 5.32 7.43
N ARG A 3 2.09 4.84 7.93
CA ARG A 3 2.03 3.77 8.94
C ARG A 3 1.62 2.47 8.27
N LEU A 4 2.21 1.35 8.70
CA LEU A 4 1.74 0.02 8.29
C LEU A 4 0.32 -0.18 8.82
N VAL A 5 -0.63 -0.34 7.91
CA VAL A 5 -2.05 -0.57 8.24
C VAL A 5 -2.35 -2.06 8.26
N ARG A 6 -1.81 -2.80 7.29
CA ARG A 6 -2.09 -4.23 7.14
C ARG A 6 -0.96 -4.92 6.40
N SER A 7 -0.74 -6.17 6.74
CA SER A 7 0.07 -7.09 5.94
C SER A 7 -0.66 -8.41 5.69
N ARG A 8 -0.34 -9.04 4.56
CA ARG A 8 -0.83 -10.35 4.16
C ARG A 8 0.30 -11.15 3.53
N VAL A 9 0.41 -12.41 3.92
CA VAL A 9 1.33 -13.36 3.28
C VAL A 9 0.61 -14.01 2.11
N VAL A 10 1.27 -14.02 0.96
CA VAL A 10 0.84 -14.68 -0.27
C VAL A 10 1.77 -15.86 -0.52
N THR A 11 1.19 -16.99 -0.92
CA THR A 11 1.93 -18.22 -1.24
C THR A 11 1.99 -18.41 -2.75
N LEU A 12 3.19 -18.53 -3.28
CA LEU A 12 3.46 -18.91 -4.67
C LEU A 12 3.89 -20.38 -4.68
N ARG A 13 3.13 -21.25 -5.33
CA ARG A 13 3.44 -22.68 -5.41
C ARG A 13 3.85 -23.07 -6.82
N ASN A 14 5.02 -23.71 -6.94
CA ASN A 14 5.47 -24.29 -8.20
C ASN A 14 5.06 -25.76 -8.22
N THR A 15 4.13 -26.11 -9.09
CA THR A 15 3.68 -27.50 -9.31
C THR A 15 4.41 -28.17 -10.48
N CYS A 16 5.36 -27.47 -11.11
CA CYS A 16 6.15 -27.98 -12.21
C CYS A 16 7.37 -28.76 -11.71
N ARG A 17 8.00 -29.47 -12.65
CA ARG A 17 9.25 -30.22 -12.43
C ARG A 17 10.51 -29.37 -12.62
N LEU A 18 10.36 -28.13 -13.05
CA LEU A 18 11.46 -27.21 -13.33
C LEU A 18 11.49 -26.12 -12.26
N ASN A 19 12.70 -25.61 -12.00
CA ASN A 19 12.88 -24.43 -11.19
C ASN A 19 12.45 -23.20 -11.98
N ALA A 20 11.90 -22.19 -11.31
CA ALA A 20 11.49 -20.95 -11.92
C ALA A 20 11.94 -19.75 -11.08
N ARG A 21 12.30 -18.66 -11.74
CA ARG A 21 12.49 -17.36 -11.13
C ARG A 21 11.18 -16.60 -11.15
N TRP A 22 10.92 -15.89 -10.06
CA TRP A 22 9.75 -15.05 -9.95
C TRP A 22 10.14 -13.66 -9.47
N SER A 23 9.35 -12.67 -9.86
CA SER A 23 9.41 -11.33 -9.32
C SER A 23 8.01 -10.76 -9.16
N CYS A 24 7.87 -9.77 -8.30
CA CYS A 24 6.64 -9.04 -8.13
C CYS A 24 6.91 -7.54 -8.09
N ALA A 25 6.01 -6.80 -8.72
CA ALA A 25 6.04 -5.36 -8.81
C ALA A 25 4.65 -4.79 -8.53
N VAL A 26 4.60 -3.62 -7.90
CA VAL A 26 3.34 -2.91 -7.70
C VAL A 26 3.13 -1.98 -8.90
N ARG A 27 2.06 -2.22 -9.65
CA ARG A 27 1.56 -1.27 -10.65
C ARG A 27 0.54 -0.36 -9.99
N ARG A 28 0.90 0.90 -9.83
CA ARG A 28 0.00 1.91 -9.28
C ARG A 28 -1.01 2.32 -10.34
N HIS A 29 -2.29 2.34 -9.99
CA HIS A 29 -3.28 2.88 -10.91
C HIS A 29 -3.14 4.41 -10.98
N GLU A 30 -3.36 4.99 -12.16
CA GLU A 30 -3.44 6.44 -12.27
C GLU A 30 -4.61 6.92 -11.42
N ARG A 31 -4.31 7.74 -10.41
CA ARG A 31 -5.32 8.28 -9.52
C ARG A 31 -5.76 9.60 -10.14
N PRO A 32 -7.01 9.72 -10.63
CA PRO A 32 -7.52 11.03 -10.93
C PRO A 32 -7.43 11.83 -9.62
N ARG A 33 -6.97 13.08 -9.69
CA ARG A 33 -6.95 14.01 -8.55
C ARG A 33 -8.38 14.43 -8.17
N HIS A 34 -9.33 13.51 -8.20
CA HIS A 34 -10.74 13.78 -7.98
C HIS A 34 -11.05 13.66 -6.49
N ARG A 35 -10.96 14.83 -5.87
CA ARG A 35 -11.41 15.18 -4.53
C ARG A 35 -12.89 14.78 -4.39
N THR A 36 -13.24 13.96 -3.39
CA THR A 36 -14.65 13.69 -3.04
C THR A 36 -15.25 14.74 -2.10
N VAL A 37 -14.46 15.75 -1.71
CA VAL A 37 -14.88 16.78 -0.76
C VAL A 37 -14.77 18.15 -1.42
N HIS A 38 -15.87 18.61 -2.02
CA HIS A 38 -16.07 19.99 -2.44
C HIS A 38 -16.25 20.89 -1.21
N THR A 39 -15.17 21.23 -0.51
CA THR A 39 -15.17 22.38 0.41
C THR A 39 -14.43 23.51 -0.26
N ARG A 40 -15.16 24.59 -0.56
CA ARG A 40 -14.75 25.75 -1.37
C ARG A 40 -13.64 26.61 -0.71
N GLU A 41 -13.14 26.24 0.46
CA GLU A 41 -12.24 27.06 1.29
C GLU A 41 -10.85 26.45 1.56
N GLU A 42 -10.55 25.23 1.09
CA GLU A 42 -9.26 24.58 1.36
C GLU A 42 -8.45 24.41 0.07
N ASP A 43 -7.70 25.46 -0.27
CA ASP A 43 -6.64 25.45 -1.30
C ASP A 43 -5.25 25.76 -0.72
N GLN A 44 -5.11 25.92 0.60
CA GLN A 44 -3.81 26.21 1.22
C GLN A 44 -2.92 24.95 1.38
N TRP A 45 -3.49 23.75 1.27
CA TRP A 45 -2.77 22.47 1.50
C TRP A 45 -2.50 21.68 0.21
N SER A 46 -3.03 22.14 -0.93
CA SER A 46 -2.92 21.47 -2.23
C SER A 46 -1.49 21.48 -2.78
N GLU A 47 -0.69 22.50 -2.42
CA GLU A 47 0.73 22.60 -2.76
C GLU A 47 1.62 21.66 -1.93
N VAL A 48 1.17 21.21 -0.75
CA VAL A 48 2.01 20.48 0.21
C VAL A 48 1.87 18.96 0.06
N VAL A 49 0.69 18.47 -0.35
CA VAL A 49 0.40 17.03 -0.39
C VAL A 49 0.70 16.44 -1.77
N HIS A 50 1.98 16.37 -2.11
CA HIS A 50 2.46 15.74 -3.35
C HIS A 50 2.36 14.20 -3.37
N HIS A 51 1.98 13.57 -2.26
CA HIS A 51 2.02 12.12 -2.09
C HIS A 51 0.62 11.54 -1.85
N PRO A 52 0.25 10.41 -2.50
CA PRO A 52 -1.13 9.95 -2.57
C PRO A 52 -1.65 9.27 -1.28
N GLY A 53 -1.07 9.58 -0.12
CA GLY A 53 -1.58 9.15 1.18
C GLY A 53 -1.46 7.64 1.47
N TYR A 54 -0.91 6.86 0.54
CA TYR A 54 -0.91 5.40 0.57
C TYR A 54 0.29 4.82 -0.21
N SER A 55 0.76 3.64 0.18
CA SER A 55 1.74 2.84 -0.56
C SER A 55 1.56 1.34 -0.31
N LEU A 56 1.79 0.53 -1.34
CA LEU A 56 2.01 -0.92 -1.23
C LEU A 56 3.49 -1.25 -1.30
N SER A 57 3.88 -2.33 -0.63
CA SER A 57 5.17 -2.97 -0.87
C SER A 57 5.03 -4.49 -0.84
N CYS A 58 5.91 -5.18 -1.57
CA CYS A 58 6.02 -6.63 -1.56
C CYS A 58 7.43 -7.02 -1.09
N SER A 59 7.53 -7.95 -0.14
CA SER A 59 8.81 -8.42 0.39
C SER A 59 8.79 -9.92 0.73
N PRO A 60 9.70 -10.74 0.19
CA PRO A 60 10.65 -10.39 -0.87
C PRO A 60 9.93 -10.01 -2.18
N SER A 61 10.57 -9.19 -3.01
CA SER A 61 10.03 -8.78 -4.32
C SER A 61 10.43 -9.71 -5.46
N HIS A 62 11.32 -10.67 -5.21
CA HIS A 62 11.78 -11.63 -6.19
C HIS A 62 12.43 -12.83 -5.50
N GLY A 63 12.59 -13.92 -6.24
CA GLY A 63 13.29 -15.10 -5.77
C GLY A 63 13.34 -16.21 -6.80
N SER A 64 13.90 -17.33 -6.39
CA SER A 64 13.81 -18.60 -7.12
C SER A 64 12.85 -19.54 -6.40
N LEU A 65 12.18 -20.38 -7.18
CA LEU A 65 11.21 -21.35 -6.70
C LEU A 65 11.54 -22.70 -7.30
N ALA A 66 12.05 -23.61 -6.48
CA ALA A 66 12.41 -24.95 -6.92
C ALA A 66 11.17 -25.77 -7.33
N ALA A 67 11.38 -26.79 -8.13
CA ALA A 67 10.33 -27.74 -8.53
C ALA A 67 9.56 -28.27 -7.31
N ASN A 68 8.22 -28.30 -7.39
CA ASN A 68 7.33 -28.81 -6.34
C ASN A 68 7.44 -28.10 -4.97
N THR A 69 8.00 -26.88 -4.91
CA THR A 69 8.13 -26.10 -3.68
C THR A 69 7.21 -24.87 -3.64
N SER A 70 7.21 -24.16 -2.51
CA SER A 70 6.45 -22.91 -2.33
C SER A 70 7.36 -21.79 -1.84
N ALA A 71 7.13 -20.59 -2.35
CA ALA A 71 7.70 -19.35 -1.86
C ALA A 71 6.60 -18.52 -1.19
N TYR A 72 7.01 -17.65 -0.27
CA TYR A 72 6.13 -16.76 0.45
C TYR A 72 6.62 -15.34 0.29
N PHE A 73 5.71 -14.42 0.02
CA PHE A 73 6.00 -13.00 0.08
C PHE A 73 4.90 -12.25 0.81
N THR A 74 5.29 -11.16 1.46
CA THR A 74 4.41 -10.32 2.25
C THR A 74 4.04 -9.10 1.44
N VAL A 75 2.73 -8.88 1.27
CA VAL A 75 2.16 -7.64 0.79
C VAL A 75 1.86 -6.76 2.00
N SER A 76 2.48 -5.59 2.05
CA SER A 76 2.33 -4.62 3.12
C SER A 76 1.67 -3.35 2.59
N VAL A 77 0.66 -2.91 3.32
CA VAL A 77 -0.13 -1.72 3.02
C VAL A 77 0.24 -0.63 4.02
N PHE A 78 0.68 0.51 3.51
CA PHE A 78 0.95 1.69 4.30
C PHE A 78 -0.02 2.81 3.93
N ALA A 79 -0.60 3.47 4.93
CA ALA A 79 -1.43 4.65 4.70
C ALA A 79 -1.10 5.76 5.71
N GLY A 80 -1.23 6.99 5.24
CA GLY A 80 -1.12 8.23 6.01
C GLY A 80 -2.43 9.01 6.05
N THR A 81 -3.40 8.65 5.21
CA THR A 81 -4.73 9.29 5.12
C THR A 81 -5.82 8.24 4.94
N TRP A 82 -7.08 8.66 5.12
CA TRP A 82 -8.25 7.83 4.84
C TRP A 82 -8.59 7.87 3.36
N GLY A 83 -9.23 6.80 2.87
CA GLY A 83 -9.69 6.73 1.49
C GLY A 83 -9.80 5.32 0.95
N LEU A 84 -10.32 5.24 -0.28
CA LEU A 84 -10.35 4.04 -1.09
C LEU A 84 -9.22 4.11 -2.11
N TYR A 85 -8.42 3.05 -2.17
CA TYR A 85 -7.27 2.93 -3.04
C TYR A 85 -7.37 1.66 -3.87
N TYR A 86 -6.88 1.76 -5.10
CA TYR A 86 -6.81 0.65 -6.03
C TYR A 86 -5.43 0.68 -6.68
N ASP A 87 -4.72 -0.44 -6.57
CA ASP A 87 -3.45 -0.69 -7.23
C ASP A 87 -3.42 -2.18 -7.63
N GLN A 88 -2.40 -2.58 -8.37
CA GLN A 88 -2.22 -3.97 -8.81
C GLN A 88 -0.86 -4.49 -8.40
N ILE A 89 -0.79 -5.79 -8.10
CA ILE A 89 0.46 -6.52 -7.95
C ILE A 89 0.62 -7.39 -9.19
N ILE A 90 1.70 -7.17 -9.92
CA ILE A 90 2.09 -7.96 -11.08
C ILE A 90 3.13 -8.97 -10.61
N ILE A 91 2.87 -10.25 -10.84
CA ILE A 91 3.79 -11.35 -10.57
C ILE A 91 4.27 -11.89 -11.91
N MET A 92 5.58 -11.83 -12.13
CA MET A 92 6.26 -12.40 -13.28
C MET A 92 6.88 -13.73 -12.86
N VAL A 93 6.72 -14.76 -13.70
CA VAL A 93 7.40 -16.06 -13.51
C VAL A 93 8.06 -16.42 -14.83
N GLU A 94 9.39 -16.28 -14.89
CA GLU A 94 10.16 -16.41 -16.14
C GLU A 94 9.49 -15.65 -17.30
N GLU A 95 9.27 -16.32 -18.43
CA GLU A 95 8.64 -15.78 -19.64
C GLU A 95 7.14 -16.13 -19.74
N LEU A 96 6.52 -16.55 -18.64
CA LEU A 96 5.08 -16.81 -18.61
C LEU A 96 4.28 -15.51 -18.64
N GLU A 97 3.00 -15.63 -19.00
CA GLU A 97 2.06 -14.53 -18.94
C GLU A 97 2.00 -13.95 -17.51
N PRO A 98 2.09 -12.61 -17.34
CA PRO A 98 2.08 -12.00 -16.02
C PRO A 98 0.78 -12.25 -15.27
N LEU A 99 0.88 -12.70 -14.02
CA LEU A 99 -0.27 -12.78 -13.14
C LEU A 99 -0.53 -11.41 -12.52
N VAL A 100 -1.74 -10.88 -12.71
CA VAL A 100 -2.17 -9.60 -12.15
C VAL A 100 -3.15 -9.83 -11.01
N ILE A 101 -2.84 -9.26 -9.84
CA ILE A 101 -3.69 -9.29 -8.66
C ILE A 101 -4.17 -7.87 -8.38
N ASP A 102 -5.49 -7.70 -8.39
CA ASP A 102 -6.14 -6.45 -8.03
C ASP A 102 -6.16 -6.26 -6.51
N VAL A 103 -5.69 -5.11 -6.04
CA VAL A 103 -5.61 -4.78 -4.62
C VAL A 103 -6.45 -3.56 -4.33
N TRP A 104 -7.57 -3.80 -3.66
CA TRP A 104 -8.44 -2.77 -3.11
C TRP A 104 -8.09 -2.53 -1.65
N VAL A 105 -7.87 -1.27 -1.27
CA VAL A 105 -7.66 -0.88 0.12
C VAL A 105 -8.64 0.19 0.52
N GLU A 106 -9.39 -0.11 1.57
CA GLU A 106 -10.13 0.86 2.35
C GLU A 106 -9.32 1.21 3.59
N ALA A 107 -8.80 2.44 3.64
CA ALA A 107 -8.13 2.98 4.82
C ALA A 107 -9.14 3.85 5.58
N VAL A 108 -9.57 3.37 6.73
CA VAL A 108 -10.42 4.10 7.68
C VAL A 108 -9.65 4.31 8.98
N GLY A 109 -9.84 5.46 9.62
CA GLY A 109 -9.29 5.72 10.95
C GLY A 109 -10.29 5.46 12.05
N SER A 110 -9.78 5.42 13.29
CA SER A 110 -10.64 5.57 14.46
C SER A 110 -11.18 7.02 14.48
N PRO A 111 -12.51 7.24 14.58
CA PRO A 111 -13.11 8.58 14.51
C PRO A 111 -12.59 9.58 15.56
N LEU A 112 -11.97 9.13 16.66
CA LEU A 112 -11.64 9.98 17.82
C LEU A 112 -10.16 10.38 17.96
N SER A 113 -9.22 9.61 17.42
CA SER A 113 -7.78 9.90 17.60
C SER A 113 -7.26 11.06 16.74
N PHE A 114 -8.05 11.51 15.76
CA PHE A 114 -7.79 12.73 14.99
C PHE A 114 -8.47 13.97 15.60
N ALA A 115 -9.67 13.82 16.18
CA ALA A 115 -10.37 14.92 16.88
C ALA A 115 -9.66 15.33 18.18
N LEU A 116 -8.96 14.40 18.84
CA LEU A 116 -8.22 14.65 20.09
C LEU A 116 -6.77 15.08 19.88
N ARG A 117 -6.31 15.30 18.64
CA ARG A 117 -5.07 16.05 18.43
C ARG A 117 -5.39 17.53 18.63
N THR A 118 -5.52 17.93 19.90
CA THR A 118 -5.54 19.34 20.29
C THR A 118 -4.29 19.99 19.73
N ARG A 119 -4.51 21.11 19.03
CA ARG A 119 -3.46 21.92 18.41
C ARG A 119 -2.58 22.66 19.42
N ASP A 120 -2.79 22.43 20.72
CA ASP A 120 -2.05 23.04 21.81
C ASP A 120 -1.60 21.99 22.81
N SER A 121 -0.30 21.67 22.76
CA SER A 121 0.46 21.41 23.98
C SER A 121 1.80 22.12 23.85
N GLN A 122 1.72 23.44 23.66
CA GLN A 122 2.64 24.33 24.36
C GLN A 122 2.42 24.05 25.84
N TRP A 123 3.34 23.31 26.45
CA TRP A 123 3.35 23.12 27.89
C TRP A 123 3.44 24.50 28.55
N PRO A 124 2.48 24.92 29.39
CA PRO A 124 2.78 26.01 30.28
C PRO A 124 3.77 25.46 31.31
N VAL A 125 4.98 25.99 31.29
CA VAL A 125 5.86 25.94 32.47
C VAL A 125 5.10 26.67 33.57
N LEU A 126 4.64 25.92 34.56
CA LEU A 126 4.20 26.46 35.83
C LEU A 126 5.15 25.91 36.90
N TRP A 127 6.03 26.83 37.32
CA TRP A 127 7.04 26.78 38.39
C TRP A 127 8.32 25.99 38.07
#